data_AF-A0AAW9NNJ7-F1
#
_entry.id   AF-A0AAW9NNJ7-F1
#
_cell.length_a   1.000
_cell.length_b   1.000
_cell.length_c   1.000
_cell.angle_alpha   90.00
_cell.angle_beta   90.00
_cell.angle_gamma   90.00
#
_symmetry.space_group_name_H-M   'P 1'
#
loop_
_entity.id
_entity.type
_entity.pdbx_description
1 polymer ?
#
loop_
_entity_poly.entity_id
_entity_poly.type
_entity_poly.pdbx_seq_one_letter_code
_entity_poly.pdbx_strand_id
1 'polypeptide(L)'
;MDNIIFTEEQCSIFAKIIEQDVLNVKILFYIAQCEQNKVKVPIKALSENIQIPRPVGKKDGRGNIKSFVVEEVYIDRKRAERVVDRLAYASLITFELQKPHKYIRLTSRGVQIAIYIQKKTQAKN
;
A
#
# COMPACT_ATOMS: atom_id res chain seq x y z
N MET A 1 -11.52 5.11 20.74
CA MET A 1 -11.88 4.31 19.55
C MET A 1 -12.08 2.90 20.03
N ASP A 2 -13.29 2.38 19.89
CA ASP A 2 -13.62 1.03 20.36
C ASP A 2 -12.75 0.01 19.64
N ASN A 3 -12.22 -0.95 20.40
CA ASN A 3 -11.37 -2.01 19.90
C ASN A 3 -12.24 -3.06 19.19
N ILE A 4 -12.76 -2.70 18.01
CA ILE A 4 -13.62 -3.59 17.21
C ILE A 4 -12.73 -4.67 16.62
N ILE A 5 -12.93 -5.90 17.07
CA ILE A 5 -12.28 -7.10 16.54
C ILE A 5 -13.13 -7.61 15.38
N PHE A 6 -12.55 -7.68 14.19
CA PHE A 6 -13.20 -8.26 13.02
C PHE A 6 -13.20 -9.77 13.11
N THR A 7 -14.32 -10.37 12.71
CA THR A 7 -14.38 -11.82 12.52
C THR A 7 -13.48 -12.24 11.35
N GLU A 8 -13.13 -13.53 11.31
CA GLU A 8 -12.32 -14.05 10.21
C GLU A 8 -12.99 -13.85 8.84
N GLU A 9 -14.31 -14.01 8.78
CA GLU A 9 -15.10 -13.77 7.56
C GLU A 9 -15.03 -12.31 7.11
N GLN A 10 -15.16 -11.36 8.05
CA GLN A 10 -14.99 -9.93 7.76
C GLN A 10 -13.57 -9.64 7.25
N CYS A 11 -12.54 -10.14 7.94
CA CYS A 11 -11.16 -10.03 7.49
C CYS A 11 -10.96 -10.61 6.08
N SER A 12 -11.57 -11.76 5.77
CA SER A 12 -11.52 -12.41 4.46
C SER A 12 -12.13 -11.55 3.35
N ILE A 13 -13.30 -10.95 3.58
CA ILE A 13 -13.97 -10.06 2.61
C ILE A 13 -13.11 -8.83 2.32
N PHE A 14 -12.62 -8.14 3.37
CA PHE A 14 -11.75 -6.98 3.20
C PHE A 14 -10.44 -7.35 2.53
N ALA A 15 -9.81 -8.46 2.93
CA ALA A 15 -8.56 -8.93 2.33
C ALA A 15 -8.73 -9.19 0.83
N LYS A 16 -9.82 -9.84 0.40
CA LYS A 16 -10.11 -10.06 -1.02
C LYS A 16 -10.19 -8.75 -1.80
N ILE A 17 -10.82 -7.71 -1.26
CA ILE A 17 -10.92 -6.40 -1.90
C ILE A 17 -9.54 -5.73 -2.01
N ILE A 18 -8.74 -5.81 -0.95
CA ILE A 18 -7.41 -5.20 -0.91
C ILE A 18 -6.45 -5.91 -1.86
N GLU A 19 -6.47 -7.24 -1.90
CA GLU A 19 -5.64 -8.08 -2.76
C GLU A 19 -5.91 -7.91 -4.27
N GLN A 20 -7.03 -7.30 -4.68
CA GLN A 20 -7.33 -7.01 -6.09
C GLN A 20 -6.32 -6.03 -6.73
N ASP A 21 -5.68 -5.18 -5.94
CA ASP A 21 -4.68 -4.23 -6.43
C ASP A 21 -3.41 -4.38 -5.59
N VAL A 22 -2.32 -4.83 -6.24
CA VAL A 22 -1.01 -5.00 -5.62
C VAL A 22 -0.55 -3.73 -4.89
N LEU A 23 -0.97 -2.55 -5.36
CA LEU A 23 -0.57 -1.30 -4.76
C LEU A 23 -1.25 -1.05 -3.41
N ASN A 24 -2.51 -1.50 -3.24
CA ASN A 24 -3.19 -1.45 -1.95
C ASN A 24 -2.40 -2.28 -0.93
N VAL A 25 -2.01 -3.49 -1.31
CA VAL A 25 -1.24 -4.43 -0.46
C VAL A 25 0.13 -3.84 -0.12
N LYS A 26 0.90 -3.37 -1.11
CA LYS A 26 2.23 -2.78 -0.88
C LYS A 26 2.16 -1.55 0.03
N ILE A 27 1.20 -0.64 -0.16
CA ILE A 27 1.04 0.54 0.69
C ILE A 27 0.63 0.13 2.12
N LEU A 28 -0.33 -0.77 2.27
CA LEU A 28 -0.78 -1.24 3.58
C LEU A 28 0.37 -1.83 4.40
N PHE A 29 1.17 -2.72 3.79
CA PHE A 29 2.32 -3.33 4.47
C PHE A 29 3.48 -2.35 4.71
N TYR A 30 3.73 -1.41 3.79
CA TYR A 30 4.73 -0.38 4.00
C TYR A 30 4.41 0.48 5.24
N ILE A 31 3.14 0.88 5.40
CA ILE A 31 2.70 1.63 6.58
C ILE A 31 2.86 0.77 7.84
N ALA A 32 2.44 -0.51 7.80
CA ALA A 32 2.60 -1.44 8.93
C ALA A 32 4.06 -1.56 9.38
N GLN A 33 4.98 -1.73 8.42
CA GLN A 33 6.41 -1.83 8.69
C GLN A 33 6.96 -0.52 9.28
N CYS A 34 6.56 0.64 8.76
CA CYS A 34 6.98 1.92 9.32
C CYS A 34 6.49 2.11 10.75
N GLU A 35 5.25 1.74 11.06
CA GLU A 35 4.71 1.83 12.42
C GLU A 35 5.44 0.93 13.42
N GLN A 36 5.78 -0.30 13.04
CA GLN A 36 6.60 -1.20 13.86
C GLN A 36 7.97 -0.59 14.19
N ASN A 37 8.55 0.13 13.22
CA ASN A 37 9.83 0.83 13.38
C ASN A 37 9.70 2.26 13.93
N LYS A 38 8.50 2.68 14.36
CA LYS A 38 8.19 4.03 14.85
C LYS A 38 8.55 5.15 13.86
N VAL A 39 8.53 4.85 12.56
CA VAL A 39 8.79 5.79 11.46
C VAL A 39 7.47 6.41 11.01
N LYS A 40 7.42 7.74 10.93
CA LYS A 40 6.25 8.46 10.42
C LYS A 40 6.18 8.36 8.89
N VAL A 41 4.98 8.17 8.36
CA VAL A 41 4.77 7.97 6.92
C VAL A 41 4.11 9.21 6.29
N PRO A 42 4.88 10.16 5.73
CA PRO A 42 4.31 11.16 4.84
C PRO A 42 3.99 10.55 3.48
N ILE A 43 3.07 11.16 2.74
CA ILE A 43 2.68 10.67 1.40
C ILE A 43 3.85 10.58 0.42
N LYS A 44 4.82 11.49 0.57
CA LYS A 44 6.07 11.52 -0.20
C LYS A 44 6.89 10.23 -0.03
N ALA A 45 6.90 9.66 1.17
CA ALA A 45 7.62 8.41 1.44
C ALA A 45 7.06 7.23 0.62
N LEU A 46 5.75 7.23 0.32
CA LEU A 46 5.16 6.17 -0.50
C LEU A 46 5.69 6.21 -1.94
N SER A 47 5.73 7.39 -2.56
CA SER A 47 6.27 7.54 -3.92
C SER A 47 7.76 7.25 -4.03
N GLU A 48 8.51 7.40 -2.93
CA GLU A 48 9.97 7.19 -2.92
C GLU A 48 10.37 5.75 -2.58
N ASN A 49 9.48 4.94 -2.00
CA ASN A 49 9.83 3.61 -1.50
C ASN A 49 9.00 2.48 -2.12
N ILE A 50 7.90 2.78 -2.80
CA ILE A 50 7.02 1.76 -3.36
C ILE A 50 7.19 1.68 -4.88
N GLN A 51 7.65 0.52 -5.31
CA GLN A 51 7.77 0.15 -6.71
C GLN A 51 6.68 -0.83 -7.12
N ILE A 52 6.35 -0.85 -8.41
CA ILE A 52 5.47 -1.85 -9.00
C ILE A 52 6.04 -2.31 -10.35
N PRO A 53 5.72 -3.54 -10.77
CA PRO A 53 6.08 -4.00 -12.09
C PRO A 53 5.27 -3.22 -13.14
N ARG A 54 5.97 -2.62 -14.11
CA ARG A 54 5.34 -2.04 -15.30
C ARG A 54 6.11 -2.38 -16.57
N PRO A 55 5.42 -2.57 -17.70
CA PRO A 55 6.07 -2.64 -18.99
C PRO A 55 6.66 -1.28 -19.35
N VAL A 56 7.97 -1.23 -19.55
CA VAL A 56 8.72 -0.04 -19.95
C VAL A 56 9.31 -0.29 -21.34
N GLY A 57 9.15 0.69 -22.23
CA GLY A 57 9.70 0.62 -23.58
C GLY A 57 11.22 0.78 -23.59
N LYS A 58 11.96 -0.22 -24.07
CA LYS A 58 13.39 -0.14 -24.33
C LYS A 58 13.63 0.49 -25.69
N LYS A 59 14.41 1.56 -25.70
CA LYS A 59 14.78 2.31 -26.91
C LYS A 59 15.98 1.67 -27.60
N ASP A 60 16.00 1.70 -28.92
CA ASP A 60 17.19 1.40 -29.73
C ASP A 60 18.21 2.56 -29.69
N GLY A 61 19.37 2.38 -30.33
CA GLY A 61 20.40 3.42 -30.45
C GLY A 61 19.97 4.67 -31.25
N ARG A 62 18.76 4.67 -31.83
CA ARG A 62 18.14 5.80 -32.53
C ARG A 62 16.98 6.43 -31.75
N GLY A 63 16.69 5.93 -30.55
CA GLY A 63 15.65 6.45 -29.66
C GLY A 63 14.24 5.87 -29.87
N ASN A 64 14.04 4.92 -30.79
CA ASN A 64 12.74 4.28 -31.06
C ASN A 64 12.50 3.12 -30.10
N ILE A 65 11.25 2.97 -29.61
CA ILE A 65 10.89 1.83 -28.74
C ILE A 65 10.91 0.54 -29.59
N LYS A 66 11.77 -0.41 -29.20
CA LYS A 66 11.98 -1.68 -29.90
C LYS A 66 11.33 -2.87 -29.19
N SER A 67 11.24 -2.82 -27.86
CA SER A 67 10.62 -3.86 -27.03
C SER A 67 10.08 -3.29 -25.73
N PHE A 68 9.20 -4.04 -25.07
CA PHE A 68 8.75 -3.76 -23.72
C PHE A 68 9.34 -4.78 -22.76
N VAL A 69 9.92 -4.31 -21.67
CA VAL A 69 10.44 -5.15 -20.59
C VAL A 69 9.72 -4.76 -19.31
N VAL A 70 9.35 -5.75 -18.49
CA VAL A 70 8.76 -5.47 -17.18
C VAL A 70 9.87 -5.04 -16.23
N GLU A 71 9.76 -3.82 -15.71
CA GLU A 71 10.69 -3.24 -14.73
C GLU A 71 9.93 -2.78 -13.49
N GLU A 72 10.58 -2.84 -12.33
CA GLU A 72 10.06 -2.24 -11.11
C GLU A 72 10.25 -0.73 -11.17
N VAL A 73 9.14 0.01 -11.17
CA VAL A 73 9.14 1.48 -11.24
C VAL A 73 8.44 2.06 -10.03
N TYR A 74 9.00 3.16 -9.51
CA TYR A 74 8.38 3.91 -8.43
C TYR A 74 7.01 4.46 -8.83
N ILE A 75 6.09 4.50 -7.86
CA ILE A 75 4.79 5.12 -8.08
C ILE A 75 4.89 6.64 -8.04
N ASP A 76 4.13 7.32 -8.89
CA ASP A 76 3.99 8.76 -8.81
C ASP A 76 3.18 9.16 -7.57
N ARG A 77 3.41 10.39 -7.10
CA ARG A 77 2.73 10.94 -5.92
C ARG A 77 1.21 10.85 -6.05
N LYS A 78 0.62 11.33 -7.16
CA LYS A 78 -0.85 11.34 -7.37
C LYS A 78 -1.45 9.95 -7.27
N ARG A 79 -0.75 8.93 -7.76
CA ARG A 79 -1.17 7.54 -7.62
C ARG A 79 -1.11 7.06 -6.17
N ALA A 80 -0.07 7.44 -5.43
CA ALA A 80 -0.03 7.17 -3.99
C ALA A 80 -1.21 7.83 -3.26
N GLU A 81 -1.54 9.09 -3.57
CA GLU A 81 -2.68 9.79 -2.93
C GLU A 81 -4.01 9.10 -3.21
N ARG A 82 -4.27 8.68 -4.45
CA ARG A 82 -5.49 7.94 -4.78
C ARG A 82 -5.64 6.62 -4.01
N VAL A 83 -4.56 5.87 -3.81
CA VAL A 83 -4.63 4.63 -3.05
C VAL A 83 -4.81 4.90 -1.56
N VAL A 84 -4.10 5.89 -1.03
CA VAL A 84 -4.26 6.35 0.35
C VAL A 84 -5.72 6.78 0.59
N ASP A 85 -6.32 7.58 -0.28
CA ASP A 85 -7.71 7.99 -0.14
C ASP A 85 -8.67 6.79 -0.17
N ARG A 86 -8.42 5.79 -1.04
CA ARG A 86 -9.19 4.55 -1.09
C ARG A 86 -9.09 3.75 0.22
N LEU A 87 -7.88 3.60 0.77
CA LEU A 87 -7.65 2.89 2.03
C LEU A 87 -8.26 3.64 3.23
N ALA A 88 -8.21 4.97 3.20
CA ALA A 88 -8.85 5.82 4.21
C ALA A 88 -10.37 5.74 4.14
N TYR A 89 -10.95 5.74 2.93
CA TYR A 89 -12.38 5.53 2.70
C TYR A 89 -12.85 4.16 3.24
N ALA A 90 -12.02 3.13 3.06
CA ALA A 90 -12.23 1.80 3.64
C ALA A 90 -11.97 1.74 5.17
N SER A 91 -11.66 2.87 5.81
CA SER A 91 -11.32 2.97 7.25
C SER A 91 -10.14 2.10 7.70
N LEU A 92 -9.23 1.74 6.78
CA LEU A 92 -8.06 0.91 7.08
C LEU A 92 -6.88 1.75 7.55
N ILE A 93 -6.84 3.00 7.11
CA ILE A 93 -5.84 3.98 7.55
C ILE A 93 -6.54 5.23 8.07
N THR A 94 -5.79 5.99 8.85
CA THR A 94 -6.18 7.32 9.34
C THR A 94 -5.01 8.28 9.14
N PHE A 95 -5.27 9.55 9.41
CA PHE A 95 -4.28 10.60 9.28
C PHE A 95 -4.04 11.28 10.61
N GLU A 96 -2.77 11.33 11.02
CA GLU A 96 -2.29 12.14 12.12
C GLU A 96 -1.85 13.50 11.56
N LEU A 97 -2.56 14.56 11.94
CA LEU A 97 -2.24 15.92 11.52
C LEU A 97 -1.23 16.53 12.48
N GLN A 98 -0.03 16.81 11.97
CA GLN A 98 1.00 17.54 12.71
C GLN A 98 1.55 18.63 11.78
N LYS A 99 0.91 19.81 11.83
CA LYS A 99 1.18 20.91 10.92
C LYS A 99 2.69 21.22 10.80
N PRO A 100 3.22 21.44 9.59
CA PRO A 100 2.51 21.53 8.30
C PRO A 100 2.25 20.17 7.62
N HIS A 101 2.56 19.05 8.28
CA HIS A 101 2.52 17.71 7.70
C HIS A 101 1.30 16.88 8.11
N LYS A 102 1.00 15.88 7.28
CA LYS A 102 -0.04 14.87 7.48
C LYS A 102 0.62 13.50 7.36
N TYR A 103 0.55 12.71 8.43
CA TYR A 103 1.16 11.39 8.49
C TYR A 103 0.09 10.31 8.42
N ILE A 104 0.39 9.23 7.70
CA ILE A 104 -0.51 8.11 7.51
C ILE A 104 -0.27 7.09 8.61
N ARG A 105 -1.34 6.57 9.20
CA ARG A 105 -1.33 5.53 10.23
C ARG A 105 -2.32 4.43 9.93
N LEU A 106 -2.08 3.21 10.41
CA LEU A 106 -3.08 2.15 10.37
C LEU A 106 -4.13 2.38 11.45
N THR A 107 -5.37 2.00 11.15
CA THR A 107 -6.39 1.81 12.17
C THR A 107 -6.30 0.41 12.75
N SER A 108 -6.96 0.14 13.89
CA SER A 108 -7.06 -1.23 14.43
C SER A 108 -7.63 -2.24 13.42
N ARG A 109 -8.49 -1.77 12.50
CA ARG A 109 -9.04 -2.59 11.39
C ARG A 109 -7.98 -2.86 10.33
N GLY A 110 -7.23 -1.83 9.93
CA GLY A 110 -6.11 -1.97 9.00
C GLY A 110 -5.05 -2.95 9.48
N VAL A 111 -4.71 -2.90 10.78
CA VAL A 111 -3.78 -3.85 11.42
C VAL A 111 -4.31 -5.29 11.33
N GLN A 112 -5.57 -5.54 11.70
CA GLN A 112 -6.16 -6.87 11.65
C GLN A 112 -6.17 -7.46 10.24
N ILE A 113 -6.53 -6.66 9.24
CA ILE A 113 -6.53 -7.08 7.84
C ILE A 113 -5.11 -7.33 7.32
N ALA A 114 -4.14 -6.48 7.67
CA ALA A 114 -2.74 -6.69 7.30
C ALA A 114 -2.20 -8.01 7.88
N ILE A 115 -2.50 -8.30 9.15
CA ILE A 115 -2.14 -9.56 9.82
C ILE A 115 -2.82 -10.74 9.13
N TYR A 116 -4.11 -10.64 8.79
CA TYR A 116 -4.84 -11.70 8.10
C TYR A 116 -4.21 -12.02 6.73
N ILE A 117 -3.92 -10.99 5.92
CA ILE A 117 -3.26 -11.15 4.62
C ILE A 117 -1.89 -11.81 4.81
N GLN A 118 -1.08 -11.35 5.78
CA GLN A 118 0.25 -11.92 6.04
C GLN A 118 0.19 -13.41 6.39
N LYS A 119 -0.70 -13.80 7.31
CA LYS A 119 -0.90 -15.21 7.71
C LYS A 119 -1.29 -16.07 6.51
N LYS A 120 -2.22 -15.58 5.68
CA LYS A 120 -2.67 -16.26 4.46
C LYS A 120 -1.55 -16.41 3.43
N THR A 121 -0.67 -15.41 3.27
CA THR A 121 0.49 -15.51 2.37
C THR A 121 1.50 -16.53 2.89
N GLN A 122 1.76 -16.58 4.19
CA GLN A 122 2.67 -17.56 4.80
C GLN A 122 2.14 -19.00 4.69
N ALA A 123 0.83 -19.20 4.78
CA ALA A 123 0.21 -20.52 4.63
C ALA A 123 0.19 -21.06 3.19
N LYS A 124 0.47 -20.21 2.19
CA LYS A 124 0.50 -20.58 0.77
C LYS A 124 1.90 -20.93 0.26
N ASN A 125 2.94 -20.61 1.03
CA ASN A 125 4.34 -20.90 0.74
C ASN A 125 4.79 -22.10 1.56
#